data_AF-A0A7C6YUX4-F1
#
_entry.id   AF-A0A7C6YUX4-F1
#
_cell.length_a   1.000
_cell.length_b   1.000
_cell.length_c   1.000
_cell.angle_alpha   90.00
_cell.angle_beta   90.00
_cell.angle_gamma   90.00
#
_symmetry.space_group_name_H-M   'P 1'
#
loop_
_entity.id
_entity.type
_entity.pdbx_description
1 polymer ?
#
loop_
_entity_poly.entity_id
_entity_poly.type
_entity_poly.pdbx_seq_one_letter_code
_entity_poly.pdbx_strand_id
1 'polypeptide(L)'
;MLFKRVREVYELILDEAPEEQVVAKLADILDLPIELNTGETLDRSGTISFPIYSGKDAAHYIVVKANTIDDDAACLLESVAGLLGRRIALKAGRNAIADKSDQMKVSVAASSLSMAELVAVQHLLNELNGKEGVIVASEIADKLNISRSSVASALEKLCAAQVIQKFSLGRKGTFIRVTNPQLVEEVEKIAPKNLG
;
A
#
# COMPACT_ATOMS: atom_id res chain seq x y z
N MET A 1 -30.35 25.22 -8.31
CA MET A 1 -29.72 24.49 -9.42
C MET A 1 -28.20 24.34 -9.21
N LEU A 2 -27.48 25.38 -8.78
CA LEU A 2 -26.03 25.33 -8.49
C LEU A 2 -25.65 24.38 -7.33
N PHE A 3 -26.35 24.45 -6.18
CA PHE A 3 -26.10 23.55 -5.02
C PHE A 3 -26.18 22.05 -5.34
N LYS A 4 -27.07 21.64 -6.26
CA LYS A 4 -27.19 20.23 -6.65
C LYS A 4 -25.98 19.79 -7.48
N ARG A 5 -25.48 20.66 -8.36
CA ARG A 5 -24.28 20.39 -9.18
C ARG A 5 -23.01 20.37 -8.32
N VAL A 6 -22.87 21.29 -7.36
CA VAL A 6 -21.74 21.31 -6.42
C VAL A 6 -21.63 20.01 -5.62
N ARG A 7 -22.78 19.45 -5.19
CA ARG A 7 -22.82 18.18 -4.48
C ARG A 7 -22.19 17.03 -5.27
N GLU A 8 -22.33 17.02 -6.60
CA GLU A 8 -21.76 15.99 -7.47
C GLU A 8 -20.21 16.01 -7.40
N VAL A 9 -19.58 17.18 -7.23
CA VAL A 9 -18.12 17.26 -7.04
C VAL A 9 -17.70 16.61 -5.73
N TYR A 10 -18.43 16.89 -4.65
CA TYR A 10 -18.14 16.31 -3.34
C TYR A 10 -18.37 14.80 -3.33
N GLU A 11 -19.40 14.30 -4.00
CA GLU A 11 -19.65 12.87 -4.16
C GLU A 11 -18.49 12.19 -4.90
N LEU A 12 -17.97 12.77 -6.00
CA LEU A 12 -16.78 12.26 -6.67
C LEU A 12 -15.55 12.17 -5.75
N ILE A 13 -15.34 13.18 -4.90
CA ILE A 13 -14.20 13.18 -3.97
C ILE A 13 -14.36 12.07 -2.92
N LEU A 14 -15.58 11.92 -2.37
CA LEU A 14 -15.92 10.92 -1.36
C LEU A 14 -15.84 9.49 -1.91
N ASP A 15 -16.23 9.30 -3.16
CA ASP A 15 -16.16 8.01 -3.88
C ASP A 15 -14.75 7.69 -4.39
N GLU A 16 -13.74 8.46 -3.96
CA GLU A 16 -12.33 8.31 -4.35
C GLU A 16 -12.11 8.33 -5.88
N ALA A 17 -12.92 9.08 -6.61
CA ALA A 17 -12.77 9.24 -8.06
C ALA A 17 -11.41 9.88 -8.43
N PRO A 18 -10.87 9.60 -9.63
CA PRO A 18 -9.65 10.22 -10.13
C PRO A 18 -9.69 11.74 -10.06
N GLU A 19 -8.57 12.36 -9.69
CA GLU A 19 -8.44 13.82 -9.58
C GLU A 19 -8.85 14.53 -10.87
N GLU A 20 -8.53 13.97 -12.04
CA GLU A 20 -8.89 14.52 -13.34
C GLU A 20 -10.42 14.59 -13.54
N GLN A 21 -11.15 13.61 -13.01
CA GLN A 21 -12.61 13.60 -13.09
C GLN A 21 -13.22 14.67 -12.18
N VAL A 22 -12.67 14.85 -10.99
CA VAL A 22 -13.08 15.91 -10.05
C VAL A 22 -12.85 17.28 -10.69
N VAL A 23 -11.68 17.51 -11.28
CA VAL A 23 -11.31 18.77 -11.92
C VAL A 23 -12.14 19.05 -13.17
N ALA A 24 -12.37 18.05 -14.02
CA ALA A 24 -13.24 18.18 -15.19
C ALA A 24 -14.68 18.55 -14.79
N LYS A 25 -15.19 17.94 -13.71
CA LYS A 25 -16.51 18.27 -13.19
C LYS A 25 -16.57 19.68 -12.61
N LEU A 26 -15.52 20.11 -11.93
CA LEU A 26 -15.40 21.46 -11.39
C LEU A 26 -15.37 22.51 -12.50
N ALA A 27 -14.64 22.25 -13.59
CA ALA A 27 -14.59 23.09 -14.78
C ALA A 27 -15.98 23.25 -15.42
N ASP A 28 -16.72 22.15 -15.59
CA ASP A 28 -18.09 22.15 -16.13
C ASP A 28 -19.09 22.95 -15.27
N ILE A 29 -18.94 22.90 -13.95
CA ILE A 29 -19.86 23.57 -13.02
C ILE A 29 -19.62 25.08 -13.00
N LEU A 30 -18.35 25.46 -12.99
CA LEU A 30 -17.94 26.86 -12.91
C LEU A 30 -17.88 27.56 -14.27
N ASP A 31 -17.94 26.80 -15.37
CA ASP A 31 -17.69 27.31 -16.73
C ASP A 31 -16.34 28.05 -16.83
N LEU A 32 -15.32 27.47 -16.18
CA LEU A 32 -13.98 28.01 -16.09
C LEU A 32 -12.96 27.04 -16.69
N PRO A 33 -11.87 27.55 -17.30
CA PRO A 33 -10.77 26.73 -17.77
C PRO A 33 -9.91 26.29 -16.57
N ILE A 34 -10.15 25.08 -16.07
CA ILE A 34 -9.47 24.54 -14.89
C ILE A 34 -8.59 23.35 -15.26
N GLU A 35 -7.36 23.35 -14.76
CA GLU A 35 -6.38 22.27 -14.90
C GLU A 35 -5.79 21.86 -13.54
N LEU A 36 -5.18 20.68 -13.49
CA LEU A 36 -4.43 20.19 -12.34
C LEU A 36 -2.95 20.19 -12.67
N ASN A 37 -2.16 20.95 -11.92
CA ASN A 37 -0.72 21.07 -12.14
C ASN A 37 0.07 20.67 -10.89
N THR A 38 1.32 20.30 -11.07
CA THR A 38 2.33 20.25 -9.99
C THR A 38 3.03 21.61 -9.88
N GLY A 39 3.79 21.81 -8.81
CA GLY A 39 4.60 23.02 -8.63
C GLY A 39 5.63 23.25 -9.74
N GLU A 40 6.05 22.21 -10.47
CA GLU A 40 6.99 22.29 -11.59
C GLU A 40 6.31 22.76 -12.89
N THR A 41 5.07 22.35 -13.10
CA THR A 41 4.27 22.64 -14.32
C THR A 41 3.40 23.90 -14.19
N LEU A 42 3.40 24.54 -13.02
CA LEU A 42 2.54 25.67 -12.73
C LEU A 42 2.95 26.91 -13.53
N ASP A 43 2.18 27.23 -14.55
CA ASP A 43 2.20 28.56 -15.16
C ASP A 43 1.61 29.57 -14.17
N ARG A 44 2.33 30.66 -13.90
CA ARG A 44 1.95 31.72 -12.96
C ARG A 44 1.48 32.99 -13.66
N SER A 45 1.47 33.01 -14.98
CA SER A 45 1.12 34.19 -15.76
C SER A 45 -0.37 34.17 -16.11
N GLY A 46 -1.14 35.11 -15.58
CA GLY A 46 -2.57 35.24 -15.91
C GLY A 46 -3.45 34.08 -15.41
N THR A 47 -3.05 33.47 -14.29
CA THR A 47 -3.75 32.34 -13.67
C THR A 47 -4.03 32.58 -12.19
N ILE A 48 -5.09 31.98 -11.67
CA ILE A 48 -5.36 31.86 -10.24
C ILE A 48 -5.15 30.40 -9.84
N SER A 49 -4.42 30.14 -8.76
CA SER A 49 -4.06 28.77 -8.36
C SER A 49 -4.42 28.50 -6.90
N PHE A 50 -5.01 27.33 -6.65
CA PHE A 50 -5.41 26.85 -5.34
C PHE A 50 -4.54 25.64 -4.95
N PRO A 51 -3.66 25.77 -3.95
CA PRO A 51 -2.80 24.67 -3.53
C PRO A 51 -3.60 23.54 -2.87
N ILE A 52 -3.32 22.30 -3.27
CA ILE A 52 -3.83 21.08 -2.64
C ILE A 52 -2.78 20.61 -1.64
N TYR A 53 -2.96 21.01 -0.37
CA TYR A 53 -2.05 20.66 0.71
C TYR A 53 -2.23 19.22 1.18
N SER A 54 -1.12 18.48 1.28
CA SER A 54 -1.06 17.20 1.99
C SER A 54 0.07 17.25 3.01
N GLY A 55 -0.24 17.73 4.22
CA GLY A 55 0.76 17.95 5.26
C GLY A 55 1.41 19.33 5.12
N LYS A 56 2.74 19.38 4.96
CA LYS A 56 3.49 20.64 4.93
C LYS A 56 3.63 21.27 3.54
N ASP A 57 3.52 20.45 2.49
CA ASP A 57 3.74 20.87 1.12
C ASP A 57 2.50 20.64 0.25
N ALA A 58 2.33 21.48 -0.77
CA ALA A 58 1.31 21.31 -1.80
C ALA A 58 1.88 20.45 -2.93
N ALA A 59 1.35 19.24 -3.09
CA ALA A 59 1.78 18.35 -4.17
C ALA A 59 1.20 18.78 -5.53
N HIS A 60 -0.01 19.34 -5.50
CA HIS A 60 -0.76 19.72 -6.69
C HIS A 60 -1.44 21.08 -6.49
N TYR A 61 -1.85 21.69 -7.59
CA TYR A 61 -2.55 22.96 -7.65
C TYR A 61 -3.73 22.82 -8.60
N ILE A 62 -4.92 23.25 -8.17
CA ILE A 62 -6.02 23.54 -9.09
C ILE A 62 -5.73 24.90 -9.71
N VAL A 63 -5.58 24.96 -11.02
CA VAL A 63 -5.20 26.18 -11.73
C VAL A 63 -6.35 26.60 -12.63
N VAL A 64 -6.78 27.84 -12.45
CA VAL A 64 -7.79 28.48 -13.29
C VAL A 64 -7.06 29.42 -14.25
N LYS A 65 -7.21 29.20 -15.56
CA LYS A 65 -6.66 30.08 -16.61
C LYS A 65 -7.51 31.35 -16.77
N ALA A 66 -7.58 32.14 -15.71
CA ALA A 66 -8.30 33.41 -15.67
C ALA A 66 -7.60 34.40 -14.73
N ASN A 67 -7.77 35.70 -15.00
CA ASN A 67 -7.24 36.78 -14.16
C ASN A 67 -8.12 37.10 -12.95
N THR A 68 -9.40 36.74 -13.01
CA THR A 68 -10.40 37.01 -11.97
C THR A 68 -11.42 35.88 -11.95
N ILE A 69 -11.93 35.59 -10.76
CA ILE A 69 -13.07 34.71 -10.53
C ILE A 69 -13.99 35.40 -9.52
N ASP A 70 -15.25 34.97 -9.45
CA ASP A 70 -16.16 35.41 -8.40
C ASP A 70 -15.92 34.67 -7.06
N ASP A 71 -16.50 35.20 -5.99
CA ASP A 71 -16.34 34.69 -4.63
C ASP A 71 -16.92 33.27 -4.46
N ASP A 72 -17.99 32.94 -5.18
CA ASP A 72 -18.63 31.62 -5.11
C ASP A 72 -17.71 30.55 -5.73
N ALA A 73 -17.10 30.86 -6.88
CA ALA A 73 -16.11 30.03 -7.53
C ALA A 73 -14.87 29.86 -6.66
N ALA A 74 -14.36 30.96 -6.08
CA ALA A 74 -13.22 30.92 -5.15
C ALA A 74 -13.50 30.01 -3.96
N CYS A 75 -14.67 30.15 -3.33
CA CYS A 75 -15.08 29.34 -2.19
C CYS A 75 -15.17 27.85 -2.55
N LEU A 76 -15.74 27.52 -3.71
CA LEU A 76 -15.82 26.14 -4.17
C LEU A 76 -14.43 25.55 -4.46
N LEU A 77 -13.57 26.30 -5.14
CA LEU A 77 -12.21 25.89 -5.48
C LEU A 77 -11.35 25.62 -4.22
N GLU A 78 -11.42 26.50 -3.24
CA GLU A 78 -10.76 26.32 -1.93
C GLU A 78 -11.29 25.08 -1.20
N SER A 79 -12.62 24.91 -1.17
CA SER A 79 -13.25 23.76 -0.53
C SER A 79 -12.82 22.45 -1.16
N VAL A 80 -12.83 22.37 -2.50
CA VAL A 80 -12.38 21.19 -3.25
C VAL A 80 -10.90 20.93 -3.04
N ALA A 81 -10.05 21.96 -3.09
CA ALA A 81 -8.62 21.81 -2.84
C ALA A 81 -8.34 21.27 -1.43
N GLY A 82 -9.05 21.76 -0.41
CA GLY A 82 -8.96 21.27 0.96
C GLY A 82 -9.42 19.81 1.12
N LEU A 83 -10.52 19.43 0.47
CA LEU A 83 -11.04 18.05 0.51
C LEU A 83 -10.10 17.07 -0.21
N LEU A 84 -9.58 17.44 -1.38
CA LEU A 84 -8.57 16.66 -2.09
C LEU A 84 -7.30 16.50 -1.26
N GLY A 85 -6.83 17.58 -0.61
CA GLY A 85 -5.67 17.55 0.28
C GLY A 85 -5.86 16.59 1.45
N ARG A 86 -7.02 16.67 2.12
CA ARG A 86 -7.40 15.74 3.18
C ARG A 86 -7.47 14.29 2.68
N ARG A 87 -8.00 14.06 1.49
CA ARG A 87 -8.08 12.71 0.87
C ARG A 87 -6.69 12.11 0.67
N ILE A 88 -5.76 12.90 0.12
CA ILE A 88 -4.37 12.47 -0.09
C ILE A 88 -3.73 12.10 1.27
N ALA A 89 -3.88 12.95 2.29
CA ALA A 89 -3.34 12.69 3.62
C ALA A 89 -3.93 11.42 4.27
N LEU A 90 -5.24 11.20 4.15
CA LEU A 90 -5.90 10.00 4.66
C LEU A 90 -5.46 8.73 3.93
N LYS A 91 -5.28 8.79 2.61
CA LYS A 91 -4.75 7.66 1.82
C LYS A 91 -3.32 7.32 2.23
N ALA A 92 -2.46 8.32 2.37
CA ALA A 92 -1.09 8.13 2.85
C ALA A 92 -1.06 7.53 4.27
N GLY A 93 -1.90 8.02 5.18
CA GLY A 93 -2.03 7.48 6.53
C GLY A 93 -2.51 6.03 6.57
N ARG A 94 -3.54 5.69 5.78
CA ARG A 94 -4.05 4.30 5.65
C ARG A 94 -2.96 3.36 5.14
N ASN A 95 -2.23 3.75 4.09
CA ASN A 95 -1.14 2.95 3.54
C ASN A 95 -0.01 2.75 4.57
N ALA A 96 0.42 3.81 5.25
CA ALA A 96 1.45 3.71 6.28
C ALA A 96 1.04 2.82 7.47
N ILE A 97 -0.24 2.84 7.85
CA ILE A 97 -0.77 1.93 8.90
C ILE A 97 -0.79 0.49 8.38
N ALA A 98 -1.21 0.25 7.14
CA ALA A 98 -1.20 -1.07 6.53
C ALA A 98 0.22 -1.63 6.46
N ASP A 99 1.18 -0.85 5.96
CA ASP A 99 2.60 -1.23 5.88
C ASP A 99 3.17 -1.58 7.26
N LYS A 100 2.88 -0.77 8.28
CA LYS A 100 3.30 -1.06 9.66
C LYS A 100 2.64 -2.31 10.23
N SER A 101 1.36 -2.52 9.94
CA SER A 101 0.65 -3.72 10.39
C SER A 101 1.25 -4.97 9.76
N ASP A 102 1.58 -4.92 8.47
CA ASP A 102 2.17 -6.03 7.74
C ASP A 102 3.60 -6.32 8.22
N GLN A 103 4.42 -5.29 8.49
CA GLN A 103 5.71 -5.43 9.15
C GLN A 103 5.59 -6.09 10.53
N MET A 104 4.60 -5.65 11.33
CA MET A 104 4.37 -6.19 12.67
C MET A 104 3.98 -7.67 12.63
N LYS A 105 3.10 -8.09 11.69
CA LYS A 105 2.76 -9.51 11.51
C LYS A 105 3.99 -10.36 11.22
N VAL A 106 4.86 -9.89 10.33
CA VAL A 106 6.11 -10.58 9.99
C VAL A 106 7.05 -10.67 11.17
N SER A 107 7.28 -9.56 11.87
CA SER A 107 8.20 -9.51 13.01
C SER A 107 7.74 -10.41 14.16
N VAL A 108 6.44 -10.42 14.48
CA VAL A 108 5.86 -11.33 15.49
C VAL A 108 5.99 -12.78 15.06
N ALA A 109 5.69 -13.09 13.79
CA ALA A 109 5.78 -14.45 13.26
C ALA A 109 7.22 -14.97 13.33
N ALA A 110 8.19 -14.20 12.82
CA ALA A 110 9.60 -14.57 12.80
C ALA A 110 10.17 -14.73 14.22
N SER A 111 9.82 -13.82 15.15
CA SER A 111 10.26 -13.88 16.54
C SER A 111 9.66 -15.06 17.33
N SER A 112 8.54 -15.62 16.86
CA SER A 112 7.91 -16.80 17.48
C SER A 112 8.59 -18.13 17.11
N LEU A 113 9.49 -18.10 16.12
CA LEU A 113 10.24 -19.28 15.67
C LEU A 113 11.41 -19.56 16.62
N SER A 114 11.55 -20.81 17.00
CA SER A 114 12.78 -21.35 17.60
C SER A 114 13.89 -21.43 16.54
N MET A 115 15.15 -21.59 16.98
CA MET A 115 16.30 -21.66 16.06
C MET A 115 16.15 -22.74 14.99
N ALA A 116 15.70 -23.95 15.34
CA ALA A 116 15.49 -25.02 14.37
C ALA A 116 14.38 -24.69 13.35
N GLU A 117 13.32 -24.02 13.81
CA GLU A 117 12.23 -23.56 12.94
C GLU A 117 12.69 -22.43 12.01
N LEU A 118 13.51 -21.51 12.51
CA LEU A 118 14.03 -20.39 11.74
C LEU A 118 14.96 -20.86 10.61
N VAL A 119 15.86 -21.81 10.89
CA VAL A 119 16.73 -22.43 9.89
C VAL A 119 15.90 -23.21 8.85
N ALA A 120 14.85 -23.91 9.28
CA ALA A 120 13.93 -24.60 8.38
C ALA A 120 13.23 -23.62 7.42
N VAL A 121 12.72 -22.49 7.95
CA VAL A 121 12.04 -21.46 7.15
C VAL A 121 13.01 -20.79 6.18
N GLN A 122 14.23 -20.48 6.62
CA GLN A 122 15.25 -19.90 5.75
C GLN A 122 15.55 -20.81 4.56
N HIS A 123 15.76 -22.11 4.82
CA HIS A 123 16.02 -23.08 3.75
C HIS A 123 14.82 -23.22 2.82
N LEU A 124 13.61 -23.26 3.38
CA LEU A 124 12.36 -23.32 2.62
C LEU A 124 12.19 -22.13 1.68
N LEU A 125 12.41 -20.90 2.17
CA LEU A 125 12.27 -19.68 1.37
C LEU A 125 13.28 -19.66 0.21
N ASN A 126 14.48 -20.19 0.42
CA ASN A 126 15.49 -20.33 -0.63
C ASN A 126 15.14 -21.39 -1.68
N GLU A 127 14.35 -22.40 -1.33
CA GLU A 127 13.85 -23.43 -2.26
C GLU A 127 12.62 -22.97 -3.07
N LEU A 128 11.95 -21.87 -2.69
CA LEU A 128 10.83 -21.34 -3.45
C LEU A 128 11.29 -20.69 -4.77
N ASN A 129 10.53 -20.93 -5.84
CA ASN A 129 10.73 -20.26 -7.11
C ASN A 129 9.99 -18.90 -7.09
N GLY A 130 10.64 -17.89 -6.49
CA GLY A 130 10.04 -16.57 -6.31
C GLY A 130 9.20 -16.49 -5.04
N LYS A 131 7.87 -16.37 -5.15
CA LYS A 131 6.96 -16.23 -3.98
C LYS A 131 6.19 -17.50 -3.64
N GLU A 132 6.31 -18.56 -4.44
CA GLU A 132 5.53 -19.78 -4.26
C GLU A 132 6.27 -21.02 -4.76
N GLY A 133 5.85 -22.19 -4.27
CA GLY A 133 6.49 -23.47 -4.58
C GLY A 133 5.85 -24.64 -3.85
N VAL A 134 6.21 -25.85 -4.27
CA VAL A 134 5.79 -27.09 -3.59
C VAL A 134 6.97 -27.62 -2.78
N ILE A 135 6.74 -27.82 -1.48
CA ILE A 135 7.77 -28.20 -0.52
C ILE A 135 7.43 -29.54 0.11
N VAL A 136 8.41 -30.43 0.20
CA VAL A 136 8.31 -31.70 0.93
C VAL A 136 8.98 -31.54 2.29
N ALA A 137 8.19 -31.37 3.35
CA ALA A 137 8.69 -31.07 4.69
C ALA A 137 9.67 -32.11 5.25
N SER A 138 9.52 -33.39 4.88
CA SER A 138 10.46 -34.44 5.27
C SER A 138 11.83 -34.25 4.63
N GLU A 139 11.90 -33.79 3.37
CA GLU A 139 13.18 -33.57 2.70
C GLU A 139 13.96 -32.42 3.34
N ILE A 140 13.28 -31.33 3.71
CA ILE A 140 13.92 -30.22 4.45
C ILE A 140 14.44 -30.68 5.81
N ALA A 141 13.63 -31.45 6.55
CA ALA A 141 14.02 -31.94 7.87
C ALA A 141 15.25 -32.86 7.78
N ASP A 142 15.25 -33.77 6.80
CA ASP A 142 16.33 -34.73 6.59
C ASP A 142 17.62 -34.02 6.11
N LYS A 143 17.53 -33.00 5.22
CA LYS A 143 18.68 -32.17 4.78
C LYS A 143 19.33 -31.38 5.91
N LEU A 144 18.52 -30.80 6.80
CA LEU A 144 18.99 -29.95 7.89
C LEU A 144 19.30 -30.74 9.17
N ASN A 145 19.06 -32.06 9.17
CA ASN A 145 19.19 -32.93 10.34
C ASN A 145 18.40 -32.39 11.57
N ILE A 146 17.16 -31.98 11.34
CA ILE A 146 16.23 -31.47 12.37
C ILE A 146 14.96 -32.33 12.44
N SER A 147 14.11 -32.08 13.44
CA SER A 147 12.84 -32.81 13.56
C SER A 147 11.84 -32.37 12.47
N ARG A 148 11.11 -33.32 11.88
CA ARG A 148 9.98 -33.03 10.95
C ARG A 148 8.90 -32.17 11.61
N SER A 149 8.69 -32.34 12.92
CA SER A 149 7.81 -31.50 13.73
C SER A 149 8.25 -30.04 13.79
N SER A 150 9.55 -29.75 13.73
CA SER A 150 10.06 -28.36 13.67
C SER A 150 9.62 -27.69 12.37
N VAL A 151 9.74 -28.36 11.22
CA VAL A 151 9.29 -27.80 9.93
C VAL A 151 7.77 -27.57 9.94
N ALA A 152 7.01 -28.54 10.43
CA ALA A 152 5.55 -28.42 10.52
C ALA A 152 5.11 -27.27 11.43
N SER A 153 5.71 -27.17 12.62
CA SER A 153 5.43 -26.11 13.60
C SER A 153 5.78 -24.72 13.06
N ALA A 154 6.93 -24.58 12.38
CA ALA A 154 7.30 -23.32 11.74
C ALA A 154 6.24 -22.87 10.72
N LEU A 155 5.80 -23.79 9.85
CA LEU A 155 4.76 -23.51 8.85
C LEU A 155 3.41 -23.16 9.48
N GLU A 156 3.06 -23.78 10.61
CA GLU A 156 1.84 -23.46 11.35
C GLU A 156 1.90 -22.06 11.96
N LYS A 157 3.02 -21.67 12.59
CA LYS A 157 3.22 -20.32 13.14
C LYS A 157 3.14 -19.24 12.06
N LEU A 158 3.81 -19.44 10.93
CA LEU A 158 3.78 -18.49 9.81
C LEU A 158 2.39 -18.41 9.16
N CYS A 159 1.69 -19.54 9.01
CA CYS A 159 0.33 -19.55 8.45
C CYS A 159 -0.68 -18.89 9.41
N ALA A 160 -0.54 -19.09 10.72
CA ALA A 160 -1.37 -18.46 11.73
C ALA A 160 -1.20 -16.93 11.75
N ALA A 161 0.01 -16.44 11.53
CA ALA A 161 0.30 -15.02 11.37
C ALA A 161 -0.07 -14.44 9.99
N GLN A 162 -0.60 -15.27 9.09
CA GLN A 162 -1.03 -14.90 7.73
C GLN A 162 0.11 -14.33 6.86
N VAL A 163 1.36 -14.69 7.15
CA VAL A 163 2.54 -14.29 6.35
C VAL A 163 2.91 -15.31 5.27
N ILE A 164 2.34 -16.52 5.37
CA ILE A 164 2.30 -17.53 4.31
C ILE A 164 0.90 -18.14 4.20
N GLN A 165 0.64 -18.81 3.07
CA GLN A 165 -0.45 -19.77 2.90
C GLN A 165 0.12 -21.15 2.60
N LYS A 166 -0.54 -22.20 3.12
CA LYS A 166 -0.18 -23.59 2.85
C LYS A 166 -1.38 -24.42 2.39
N PHE A 167 -1.18 -25.28 1.40
CA PHE A 167 -2.18 -26.23 0.91
C PHE A 167 -1.54 -27.61 0.77
N SER A 168 -2.10 -28.61 1.45
CA SER A 168 -1.59 -29.98 1.34
C SER A 168 -1.87 -30.55 -0.05
N LEU A 169 -0.86 -31.14 -0.69
CA LEU A 169 -0.98 -31.92 -1.92
C LEU A 169 -0.79 -33.42 -1.65
N GLY A 170 -1.02 -33.85 -0.41
CA GLY A 170 -0.78 -35.22 0.04
C GLY A 170 0.69 -35.61 -0.07
N ARG A 171 0.98 -36.74 -0.74
CA ARG A 171 2.35 -37.27 -0.90
C ARG A 171 3.23 -36.40 -1.80
N LYS A 172 2.66 -35.49 -2.59
CA LYS A 172 3.42 -34.57 -3.45
C LYS A 172 4.06 -33.41 -2.68
N GLY A 173 3.73 -33.26 -1.40
CA GLY A 173 4.22 -32.17 -0.55
C GLY A 173 3.12 -31.16 -0.22
N THR A 174 3.54 -29.95 0.13
CA THR A 174 2.68 -28.84 0.50
C THR A 174 2.99 -27.66 -0.41
N PHE A 175 1.97 -27.15 -1.10
CA PHE A 175 2.10 -25.88 -1.82
C PHE A 175 2.15 -24.75 -0.79
N ILE A 176 3.15 -23.90 -0.92
CA ILE A 176 3.39 -22.75 -0.06
C ILE A 176 3.44 -21.50 -0.92
N ARG A 177 2.79 -20.45 -0.44
CA ARG A 177 2.85 -19.11 -1.02
C ARG A 177 3.15 -18.09 0.07
N VAL A 178 4.16 -17.26 -0.15
CA VAL A 178 4.50 -16.12 0.70
C VAL A 178 3.50 -14.99 0.42
N THR A 179 2.70 -14.63 1.42
CA THR A 179 1.70 -13.55 1.30
C THR A 179 2.30 -12.19 1.62
N ASN A 180 3.26 -12.14 2.56
CA ASN A 180 4.00 -10.92 2.88
C ASN A 180 5.47 -11.03 2.41
N PRO A 181 5.91 -10.24 1.41
CA PRO A 181 7.28 -10.30 0.89
C PRO A 181 8.36 -9.88 1.90
N GLN A 182 8.01 -9.13 2.96
CA GLN A 182 8.94 -8.71 4.01
C GLN A 182 9.41 -9.89 4.87
N LEU A 183 8.73 -11.05 4.79
CA LEU A 183 9.12 -12.26 5.51
C LEU A 183 10.55 -12.70 5.18
N VAL A 184 10.95 -12.63 3.91
CA VAL A 184 12.29 -13.07 3.47
C VAL A 184 13.36 -12.24 4.16
N GLU A 185 13.23 -10.92 4.08
CA GLU A 185 14.18 -9.98 4.68
C GLU A 185 14.24 -10.13 6.21
N GLU A 186 13.09 -10.30 6.88
CA GLU A 186 13.05 -10.45 8.33
C GLU A 186 13.69 -11.76 8.81
N VAL A 187 13.42 -12.87 8.10
CA VAL A 187 14.06 -14.15 8.41
C VAL A 187 15.57 -14.07 8.19
N GLU A 188 16.05 -13.43 7.11
CA GLU A 188 17.49 -13.24 6.86
C GLU A 188 18.19 -12.38 7.92
N LYS A 189 17.49 -11.43 8.54
CA LYS A 189 18.03 -10.60 9.64
C LYS A 189 18.29 -11.42 10.90
N ILE A 190 17.38 -12.34 11.23
CA ILE A 190 17.39 -13.06 12.51
C ILE A 190 18.10 -14.42 12.38
N ALA A 191 18.06 -15.04 11.19
CA ALA A 191 18.64 -16.35 10.96
C ALA A 191 20.17 -16.34 11.11
N PRO A 192 20.77 -17.42 11.64
CA PRO A 192 22.21 -17.53 11.78
C PRO A 192 22.89 -17.49 10.40
N LYS A 193 23.84 -16.58 10.21
CA LYS A 193 24.53 -16.36 8.92
C LYS A 193 25.59 -17.40 8.55
N ASN A 194 25.85 -18.38 9.42
CA ASN A 194 26.99 -19.31 9.30
C ASN A 194 26.56 -20.79 9.32
N LEU A 195 25.81 -21.23 8.31
CA LEU A 195 25.55 -22.66 8.04
C LEU A 195 25.97 -23.01 6.60
N GLY A 196 27.18 -22.58 6.23
CA GLY A 196 27.89 -23.03 5.05
C GLY A 196 29.01 -23.99 5.45
#